data_AF-A0A954Y3A0-F1
#
_entry.id   AF-A0A954Y3A0-F1
#
_cell.length_a   1.000
_cell.length_b   1.000
_cell.length_c   1.000
_cell.angle_alpha   90.00
_cell.angle_beta   90.00
_cell.angle_gamma   90.00
#
_symmetry.space_group_name_H-M   'P 1'
#
loop_
_entity.id
_entity.type
_entity.pdbx_description
1 polymer ?
#
loop_
_entity_poly.entity_id
_entity_poly.type
_entity_poly.pdbx_seq_one_letter_code
_entity_poly.pdbx_strand_id
1 'polypeptide(L)'
;MRIKAPVEFDVAGGVVDLLHAHPRAQLASIFYLRVPEELSGNPRGGTLLRSPYGPQADDIFDPNMYVPPLAGHLLVFPATIEHAPSRPDTAGLYSEPRVVIVTNWS
;
A
#
# COMPACT_ATOMS: atom_id res chain seq x y z
N MET A 1 7.12 0.66 -20.31
CA MET A 1 8.44 0.13 -19.91
C MET A 1 8.26 -0.55 -18.56
N ARG A 2 8.32 -1.89 -18.49
CA ARG A 2 8.14 -2.64 -17.25
C ARG A 2 9.52 -2.90 -16.68
N ILE A 3 9.94 -2.10 -15.69
CA ILE A 3 11.21 -2.32 -15.00
C ILE A 3 11.00 -3.54 -14.10
N LYS A 4 11.44 -4.72 -14.56
CA LYS A 4 11.66 -5.86 -13.68
C LYS A 4 12.98 -5.61 -12.96
N ALA A 5 12.93 -4.89 -11.85
CA ALA A 5 14.03 -4.96 -10.89
C ALA A 5 14.06 -6.40 -10.33
N PRO A 6 15.24 -6.96 -10.04
CA PRO A 6 15.34 -8.20 -9.27
C PRO A 6 14.56 -8.02 -7.97
N VAL A 7 13.74 -9.02 -7.61
CA VAL A 7 13.03 -9.03 -6.33
C VAL A 7 14.06 -9.31 -5.24
N GLU A 8 14.77 -8.26 -4.83
CA GLU A 8 15.57 -8.31 -3.62
C GLU A 8 14.60 -8.19 -2.45
N PHE A 9 14.42 -9.30 -1.74
CA PHE A 9 13.83 -9.25 -0.41
C PHE A 9 14.75 -8.39 0.45
N ASP A 10 14.25 -7.24 0.87
CA ASP A 10 14.89 -6.41 1.88
C ASP A 10 15.18 -7.29 3.12
N VAL A 11 16.40 -7.21 3.65
CA VAL A 11 16.86 -7.91 4.86
C VAL A 11 15.97 -7.60 6.07
N ALA A 12 15.21 -6.50 6.04
CA ALA A 12 14.19 -6.09 7.01
C ALA A 12 12.80 -6.72 6.79
N GLY A 13 12.66 -7.69 5.88
CA GLY A 13 11.42 -8.46 5.71
C GLY A 13 10.27 -7.70 5.01
N GLY A 14 10.54 -6.55 4.40
CA GLY A 14 9.58 -5.82 3.59
C GLY A 14 9.55 -6.33 2.16
N VAL A 15 8.48 -7.01 1.76
CA VAL A 15 8.24 -7.29 0.33
C VAL A 15 8.08 -5.95 -0.38
N VAL A 16 8.97 -5.68 -1.34
CA VAL A 16 8.83 -4.59 -2.30
C VAL A 16 7.60 -4.90 -3.14
N ASP A 17 6.45 -4.46 -2.66
CA ASP A 17 5.18 -4.68 -3.32
C ASP A 17 5.10 -3.67 -4.47
N LEU A 18 5.31 -4.22 -5.66
CA LEU A 18 5.32 -3.48 -6.92
C LEU A 18 3.96 -2.81 -7.06
N LEU A 19 3.96 -1.48 -7.24
CA LEU A 19 2.74 -0.76 -7.61
C LEU A 19 1.97 -1.53 -8.69
N HIS A 20 0.74 -1.92 -8.38
CA HIS A 20 -0.05 -2.81 -9.23
C HIS A 20 -1.56 -2.53 -9.10
N ALA A 21 -2.35 -3.15 -9.98
CA ALA A 21 -3.80 -3.14 -9.93
C ALA A 21 -4.34 -4.56 -10.18
N HIS A 22 -5.62 -4.79 -9.88
CA HIS A 22 -6.32 -6.08 -10.05
C HIS A 22 -7.40 -5.95 -11.15
N PRO A 23 -7.03 -5.87 -12.44
CA PRO A 23 -7.90 -5.42 -13.53
C PRO A 23 -9.09 -6.34 -13.86
N ARG A 24 -9.18 -7.51 -13.24
CA ARG A 24 -10.28 -8.47 -13.42
C ARG A 24 -11.33 -8.42 -12.30
N ALA A 25 -11.06 -7.68 -11.23
CA ALA A 25 -11.96 -7.49 -10.11
C ALA A 25 -12.68 -6.14 -10.23
N GLN A 26 -13.83 -6.00 -9.56
CA GLN A 26 -14.52 -4.72 -9.41
C GLN A 26 -13.95 -3.94 -8.23
N LEU A 27 -13.78 -4.61 -7.08
CA LEU A 27 -13.24 -4.02 -5.86
C LEU A 27 -12.06 -4.84 -5.34
N ALA A 28 -11.13 -4.15 -4.69
CA ALA A 28 -10.11 -4.74 -3.86
C ALA A 28 -10.32 -4.26 -2.42
N SER A 29 -9.96 -5.10 -1.45
CA SER A 29 -10.04 -4.73 -0.04
C SER A 29 -8.84 -5.21 0.75
N ILE A 30 -8.47 -4.42 1.77
CA ILE A 30 -7.39 -4.70 2.71
C ILE A 30 -7.96 -4.56 4.12
N PHE A 31 -7.97 -5.66 4.88
CA PHE A 31 -8.31 -5.65 6.29
C PHE A 31 -7.03 -5.69 7.14
N TYR A 32 -6.82 -4.66 7.96
CA TYR A 32 -5.65 -4.57 8.83
C TYR A 32 -5.89 -5.38 10.10
N LEU A 33 -5.49 -6.65 10.09
CA LEU A 33 -5.65 -7.54 11.25
C LEU A 33 -4.76 -7.12 12.43
N ARG A 34 -3.50 -6.76 12.14
CA ARG A 34 -2.54 -6.27 13.13
C ARG A 34 -1.75 -5.12 12.55
N VAL A 35 -1.62 -4.04 13.32
CA VAL A 35 -0.82 -2.88 12.98
C VAL A 35 0.09 -2.58 14.19
N PRO A 36 1.42 -2.58 14.01
CA PRO A 36 2.37 -2.14 15.05
C PRO A 36 2.05 -0.70 15.49
N GLU A 37 2.27 -0.39 16.75
CA GLU A 37 1.94 0.93 17.32
C GLU A 37 2.62 2.07 16.54
N GLU A 38 3.86 1.84 16.11
CA GLU A 38 4.68 2.78 15.36
C GLU A 38 4.14 3.08 13.94
N LEU A 39 3.31 2.18 13.41
CA LEU A 39 2.63 2.34 12.12
C LEU A 39 1.19 2.83 12.26
N SER A 40 0.58 2.66 13.43
CA SER A 40 -0.81 2.98 13.67
C SER A 40 -1.06 4.48 13.45
N GLY A 41 -1.94 4.81 12.50
CA GLY A 41 -2.26 6.20 12.15
C GLY A 41 -1.16 6.93 11.34
N ASN A 42 -0.01 6.29 11.08
CA ASN A 42 1.04 6.88 10.24
C ASN A 42 0.58 6.91 8.77
N PRO A 43 0.52 8.08 8.10
CA PRO A 43 0.08 8.17 6.71
C PRO A 43 0.87 7.23 5.78
N ARG A 44 2.19 7.16 5.95
CA ARG A 44 3.07 6.32 5.12
C ARG A 44 3.19 4.89 5.63
N GLY A 45 2.45 4.52 6.68
CA GLY A 45 2.47 3.20 7.30
C GLY A 45 1.51 2.19 6.69
N GLY A 46 0.61 2.61 5.78
CA GLY A 46 -0.55 1.82 5.35
C GLY A 46 -0.51 1.47 3.87
N THR A 47 -1.49 1.98 3.12
CA THR A 47 -1.64 1.74 1.68
C THR A 47 -1.50 3.03 0.90
N LEU A 48 -0.65 2.99 -0.11
CA LEU A 48 -0.53 4.00 -1.15
C LEU A 48 -1.52 3.66 -2.25
N LEU A 49 -2.31 4.66 -2.66
CA LEU A 49 -3.18 4.64 -3.84
C LEU A 49 -2.67 5.71 -4.81
N ARG A 50 -2.41 5.35 -6.06
CA ARG A 50 -2.02 6.31 -7.08
C ARG A 50 -3.24 6.79 -7.85
N SER A 51 -3.31 8.10 -8.08
CA SER A 51 -4.36 8.69 -8.90
C SER A 51 -4.41 8.05 -10.30
N PRO A 52 -5.58 7.60 -10.78
CA PRO A 52 -5.72 7.05 -12.12
C PRO A 52 -5.69 8.12 -13.22
N TYR A 53 -5.78 9.41 -12.85
CA TYR A 53 -5.85 10.53 -13.79
C TYR A 53 -4.47 11.12 -14.15
N GLY A 54 -3.38 10.44 -13.75
CA GLY A 54 -2.02 10.94 -13.87
C GLY A 54 -1.73 12.11 -12.92
N PRO A 55 -0.46 12.52 -12.80
CA PRO A 55 -0.10 13.70 -12.03
C PRO A 55 -0.78 14.93 -12.62
N GLN A 56 -1.55 15.62 -11.78
CA GLN A 56 -2.10 16.94 -11.98
C GLN A 56 -1.03 18.01 -11.65
N ALA A 57 -1.30 19.27 -12.02
CA ALA A 57 -0.36 20.37 -11.81
C ALA A 57 -0.08 20.62 -10.31
N ASP A 58 -1.03 20.29 -9.44
CA ASP A 58 -0.97 20.45 -7.99
C ASP A 58 -0.31 19.28 -7.25
N ASP A 59 -0.13 18.11 -7.89
CA ASP A 59 0.44 16.90 -7.27
C ASP A 59 1.61 16.28 -8.06
N ILE A 60 2.22 17.05 -8.98
CA ILE A 60 3.24 16.57 -9.94
C ILE A 60 4.43 15.82 -9.30
N PHE A 61 4.76 16.15 -8.05
CA PHE A 61 5.87 15.53 -7.32
C PHE A 61 5.43 14.37 -6.42
N ASP A 62 4.15 14.25 -6.06
CA ASP A 62 3.61 13.16 -5.23
C ASP A 62 2.12 12.89 -5.54
N PRO A 63 1.80 12.23 -6.67
CA PRO A 63 0.42 11.99 -7.10
C PRO A 63 -0.25 10.83 -6.34
N ASN A 64 0.22 10.56 -5.11
CA ASN A 64 -0.16 9.43 -4.31
C ASN A 64 -1.02 9.87 -3.13
N MET A 65 -2.12 9.15 -2.90
CA MET A 65 -2.90 9.21 -1.68
C MET A 65 -2.40 8.14 -0.71
N TYR A 66 -2.17 8.54 0.53
CA TYR A 66 -1.69 7.66 1.58
C TYR A 66 -2.82 7.40 2.59
N VAL A 67 -3.20 6.13 2.74
CA VAL A 67 -4.20 5.70 3.70
C VAL A 67 -3.49 5.10 4.92
N PRO A 68 -3.58 5.74 6.10
CA PRO A 68 -2.94 5.22 7.30
C PRO A 68 -3.59 3.89 7.74
N PRO A 69 -2.82 2.94 8.28
CA PRO A 69 -3.34 1.69 8.77
C PRO A 69 -3.86 1.86 10.19
N LEU A 70 -4.97 1.21 10.50
CA LEU A 70 -5.48 1.09 11.86
C LEU A 70 -5.99 -0.34 12.05
N ALA A 71 -5.64 -0.99 13.16
CA ALA A 71 -6.05 -2.35 13.41
C ALA A 71 -7.60 -2.45 13.46
N GLY A 72 -8.16 -3.44 12.77
CA GLY A 72 -9.59 -3.63 12.61
C GLY A 72 -10.24 -2.78 11.50
N HIS A 73 -9.49 -1.91 10.81
CA HIS A 73 -10.04 -1.15 9.69
C HIS A 73 -10.03 -1.97 8.40
N LEU A 74 -11.09 -1.77 7.61
CA LEU A 74 -11.23 -2.30 6.26
C LEU A 74 -11.12 -1.14 5.26
N LEU A 75 -10.12 -1.19 4.40
CA LEU A 75 -10.01 -0.33 3.23
C LEU A 75 -10.64 -1.06 2.03
N VAL A 76 -11.55 -0.39 1.31
CA VAL A 76 -12.18 -0.91 0.08
C VAL A 76 -12.04 0.15 -1.01
N PHE A 77 -11.64 -0.25 -2.21
CA PHE A 77 -11.41 0.65 -3.33
C PHE A 77 -11.63 -0.05 -4.68
N PRO A 78 -11.87 0.69 -5.77
CA PRO A 78 -11.92 0.12 -7.12
C PRO A 78 -10.64 -0.63 -7.44
N ALA A 79 -10.77 -1.88 -7.88
CA ALA A 79 -9.63 -2.77 -8.13
C ALA A 79 -8.71 -2.30 -9.27
N THR A 80 -9.17 -1.37 -10.10
CA THR A 80 -8.41 -0.75 -11.18
C THR A 80 -7.43 0.32 -10.70
N ILE A 81 -7.52 0.76 -9.44
CA ILE A 81 -6.59 1.74 -8.87
C ILE A 81 -5.23 1.08 -8.62
N GLU A 82 -4.17 1.71 -9.14
CA GLU A 82 -2.80 1.32 -8.84
C GLU A 82 -2.51 1.58 -7.36
N HIS A 83 -1.99 0.58 -6.65
CA HIS A 83 -1.73 0.66 -5.22
C HIS A 83 -0.52 -0.19 -4.83
N ALA A 84 0.00 0.11 -3.65
CA ALA A 84 1.02 -0.67 -2.97
C ALA A 84 0.93 -0.42 -1.46
N PRO A 85 1.39 -1.35 -0.61
CA PRO A 85 1.96 -1.05 0.69
C PRO A 85 2.79 0.23 0.67
N SER A 86 2.41 1.22 1.49
CA SER A 86 3.26 2.39 1.72
C SER A 86 4.53 1.98 2.44
N ARG A 87 5.65 2.65 2.10
CA ARG A 87 6.91 2.54 2.84
C ARG A 87 7.04 3.74 3.77
N PRO A 88 6.92 3.54 5.09
CA PRO A 88 7.28 4.57 6.04
C PRO A 88 8.81 4.78 6.01
N ASP A 89 9.25 6.03 6.16
CA ASP A 89 10.66 6.42 6.04
C ASP A 89 11.56 5.71 7.08
N THR A 90 10.95 5.15 8.13
CA THR A 90 11.57 4.34 9.20
C THR A 90 11.62 2.84 8.88
N ALA A 91 11.66 2.46 7.59
CA ALA A 91 11.66 1.06 7.15
C ALA A 91 12.67 0.19 7.92
N GLY A 92 12.17 -0.80 8.66
CA GLY A 92 12.96 -1.76 9.44
C GLY A 92 12.97 -1.57 10.97
N LEU A 93 12.18 -0.64 11.53
CA LEU A 93 12.25 -0.28 12.96
C LEU A 93 11.00 -0.62 13.79
N TYR A 94 10.04 -1.38 13.26
CA TYR A 94 8.82 -1.69 14.01
C TYR A 94 8.98 -2.98 14.80
N SER A 95 8.51 -2.96 16.04
CA SER A 95 8.65 -4.05 17.00
C SER A 95 7.98 -5.36 16.55
N GLU A 96 6.95 -5.27 15.69
CA GLU A 96 6.16 -6.39 15.21
C GLU A 96 5.81 -6.29 13.71
N PRO A 97 5.41 -7.40 13.06
CA PRO A 97 4.90 -7.35 11.69
C PRO A 97 3.50 -6.74 11.62
N ARG A 98 3.26 -5.97 10.55
CA ARG A 98 1.91 -5.61 10.11
C ARG A 98 1.29 -6.80 9.37
N VAL A 99 0.12 -7.24 9.82
CA VAL A 99 -0.60 -8.39 9.24
C VAL A 99 -1.89 -7.90 8.59
N VAL A 100 -2.09 -8.25 7.33
CA VAL A 100 -3.25 -7.85 6.55
C VAL A 100 -3.90 -9.04 5.86
N ILE A 101 -5.21 -8.95 5.63
CA ILE A 101 -5.96 -9.86 4.76
C ILE A 101 -6.36 -9.07 3.52
N VAL A 102 -6.05 -9.61 2.34
CA VAL A 102 -6.36 -8.97 1.05
C VAL A 102 -7.39 -9.80 0.29
N THR A 103 -8.34 -9.15 -0.38
CA THR A 103 -9.41 -9.84 -1.11
C THR A 103 -9.82 -9.04 -2.34
N ASN A 104 -10.17 -9.74 -3.42
CA ASN A 104 -10.75 -9.19 -4.64
C ASN A 104 -12.21 -9.60 -4.75
N TRP A 105 -13.07 -8.66 -5.15
CA TRP A 105 -14.52 -8.84 -5.30
C TRP A 105 -14.90 -8.65 -6.77
N SER A 106 -15.74 -9.55 -7.30
CA SER A 106 -16.14 -9.63 -8.70
C SER A 106 -17.58 -9.22 -8.95
#